data_AF-A0A7Y7AE39-F1
#
_entry.id   AF-A0A7Y7AE39-F1
#
_cell.length_a   1.000
_cell.length_b   1.000
_cell.length_c   1.000
_cell.angle_alpha   90.00
_cell.angle_beta   90.00
_cell.angle_gamma   90.00
#
_symmetry.space_group_name_H-M   'P 1'
#
loop_
_entity.id
_entity.type
_entity.pdbx_description
1 polymer ?
#
loop_
_entity_poly.entity_id
_entity_poly.type
_entity_poly.pdbx_seq_one_letter_code
_entity_poly.pdbx_strand_id
1 'polypeptide(L)'
;MVSYFKHVLWIVATAALLLSCGDTETQKKKLDFQKVPSREVPTREKPLETEVDNDRIEIEKQLKEQARKDWPNDFVTQEYWVSKQLEDYKIMRSLPNNAIKAQAEIDFPLDFSTQKYWYHEQMQAKNRME
;
A
#
# COMPACT_ATOMS: atom_id res chain seq x y z
N MET A 1 -1.30 25.43 23.00
CA MET A 1 -0.72 24.57 21.94
C MET A 1 0.16 23.54 22.64
N VAL A 2 -0.30 22.29 22.74
CA VAL A 2 0.45 21.22 23.43
C VAL A 2 1.04 20.30 22.38
N SER A 3 2.37 20.21 22.35
CA SER A 3 3.11 19.40 21.38
C SER A 3 3.21 17.96 21.88
N TYR A 4 2.40 17.07 21.29
CA TYR A 4 2.48 15.63 21.52
C TYR A 4 3.25 14.96 20.38
N PHE A 5 4.56 15.17 20.36
CA PHE A 5 5.49 14.50 19.44
C PHE A 5 6.69 13.96 20.23
N LYS A 6 6.47 12.84 20.94
CA LYS A 6 7.47 11.96 21.59
C LYS A 6 6.78 10.69 22.08
N HIS A 7 7.55 9.59 22.15
CA HIS A 7 7.17 8.24 22.64
C HIS A 7 6.47 7.29 21.66
N VAL A 8 7.11 7.01 20.52
CA VAL A 8 7.05 5.67 19.88
C VAL A 8 8.48 5.19 19.60
N LEU A 9 9.17 4.78 20.66
CA LEU A 9 10.45 4.06 20.60
C LEU A 9 10.78 3.51 22.01
N TRP A 10 11.23 2.25 22.06
CA TRP A 10 11.58 1.39 23.22
C TRP A 10 10.54 0.36 23.66
N ILE A 11 10.53 -0.82 23.00
CA ILE A 11 10.94 -2.09 23.63
C ILE A 11 11.76 -2.88 22.60
N VAL A 12 13.03 -3.17 22.91
CA VAL A 12 13.91 -4.12 22.21
C VAL A 12 14.65 -4.93 23.29
N ALA A 13 15.07 -6.16 22.96
CA ALA A 13 15.51 -7.25 23.84
C ALA A 13 14.33 -7.99 24.53
N THR A 14 14.32 -9.32 24.67
CA THR A 14 15.41 -10.31 24.71
C THR A 14 15.16 -11.50 23.78
N ALA A 15 16.08 -11.90 22.89
CA ALA A 15 17.27 -12.75 23.09
C ALA A 15 17.03 -14.25 22.81
N ALA A 16 17.91 -14.79 21.96
CA ALA A 16 17.83 -16.06 21.24
C ALA A 16 17.82 -17.36 22.07
N LEU A 17 17.08 -18.35 21.57
CA LEU A 17 17.44 -19.76 21.29
C LEU A 17 16.20 -20.43 20.61
N LEU A 18 16.24 -21.54 19.88
CA LEU A 18 17.32 -22.49 19.54
C LEU A 18 17.24 -22.88 18.04
N LEU A 19 17.88 -23.99 17.65
CA LEU A 19 17.95 -24.61 16.32
C LEU A 19 16.75 -25.52 15.97
N SER A 20 16.32 -25.48 14.70
CA SER A 20 15.97 -26.70 13.95
C SER A 20 16.27 -26.49 12.47
N CYS A 21 17.16 -27.30 11.91
CA CYS A 21 17.35 -27.35 10.45
C CYS A 21 16.08 -27.92 9.78
N GLY A 22 15.82 -27.45 8.56
CA GLY A 22 14.72 -27.91 7.73
C GLY A 22 14.98 -27.52 6.28
N ASP A 23 15.81 -28.32 5.60
CA ASP A 23 16.07 -28.13 4.18
C ASP A 23 14.80 -28.45 3.37
N THR A 24 14.22 -27.43 2.74
CA THR A 24 13.22 -27.63 1.66
C THR A 24 13.68 -26.93 0.39
N GLU A 25 14.40 -27.73 -0.39
CA GLU A 25 14.69 -27.70 -1.82
C GLU A 25 14.04 -26.60 -2.68
N THR A 26 14.86 -25.95 -3.49
CA THR A 26 14.47 -24.90 -4.44
C THR A 26 13.74 -25.45 -5.66
N GLN A 27 12.44 -25.19 -5.79
CA GLN A 27 11.66 -25.46 -7.00
C GLN A 27 11.62 -24.22 -7.93
N LYS A 28 12.61 -24.07 -8.80
CA LYS A 28 12.58 -23.10 -9.91
C LYS A 28 11.55 -23.52 -10.97
N LYS A 29 10.30 -23.12 -10.81
CA LYS A 29 9.28 -23.34 -11.84
C LYS A 29 9.43 -22.33 -12.98
N LYS A 30 10.17 -22.74 -14.02
CA LYS A 30 10.31 -22.03 -15.30
C LYS A 30 8.93 -21.89 -15.95
N LEU A 31 8.38 -20.68 -15.96
CA LEU A 31 7.11 -20.38 -16.62
C LEU A 31 7.40 -20.00 -18.08
N ASP A 32 7.35 -20.98 -18.97
CA ASP A 32 7.58 -20.76 -20.40
C ASP A 32 6.45 -19.89 -20.99
N PHE A 33 6.85 -18.76 -21.58
CA PHE A 33 5.92 -17.74 -22.09
C PHE A 33 5.32 -18.19 -23.43
N GLN A 34 4.24 -18.96 -23.39
CA GLN A 34 3.56 -19.43 -24.59
C GLN A 34 2.87 -18.28 -25.32
N LYS A 35 3.46 -17.86 -26.44
CA LYS A 35 2.91 -16.86 -27.36
C LYS A 35 1.62 -17.39 -28.02
N VAL A 36 0.46 -16.90 -27.58
CA VAL A 36 -0.86 -17.17 -28.17
C VAL A 36 -1.29 -15.93 -28.98
N PRO A 37 -1.79 -16.08 -30.23
CA PRO A 37 -1.89 -14.96 -31.17
C PRO A 37 -3.06 -14.02 -30.90
N SER A 38 -2.88 -12.75 -31.27
CA SER A 38 -3.92 -11.71 -31.22
C SER A 38 -5.18 -12.14 -31.97
N ARG A 39 -6.33 -12.00 -31.30
CA ARG A 39 -7.61 -11.76 -31.96
C ARG A 39 -8.00 -10.32 -31.66
N GLU A 40 -8.18 -9.54 -32.71
CA GLU A 40 -8.66 -8.17 -32.62
C GLU A 40 -10.11 -8.18 -32.08
N VAL A 41 -10.35 -7.45 -31.00
CA VAL A 41 -11.69 -7.18 -30.46
C VAL A 41 -11.94 -5.69 -30.66
N PRO A 42 -13.09 -5.26 -31.23
CA PRO A 42 -13.24 -3.89 -31.69
C PRO A 42 -13.18 -2.85 -30.56
N THR A 43 -12.34 -1.84 -30.76
CA THR A 43 -12.22 -0.68 -29.87
C THR A 43 -13.54 0.07 -29.77
N ARG A 44 -14.24 -0.09 -28.65
CA ARG A 44 -15.33 0.82 -28.27
C ARG A 44 -14.71 2.01 -27.54
N GLU A 45 -14.74 3.17 -28.18
CA GLU A 45 -14.17 4.40 -27.65
C GLU A 45 -14.74 4.74 -26.25
N LYS A 46 -13.86 4.91 -25.26
CA LYS A 46 -14.20 5.52 -23.97
C LYS A 46 -13.11 6.52 -23.55
N PRO A 47 -13.25 7.81 -23.87
CA PRO A 47 -12.31 8.84 -23.44
C PRO A 47 -12.48 9.16 -21.95
N LEU A 48 -11.80 8.43 -21.04
CA LEU A 48 -11.63 8.81 -19.63
C LEU A 48 -10.48 8.06 -18.91
N GLU A 49 -9.34 7.85 -19.56
CA GLU A 49 -8.22 7.05 -18.98
C GLU A 49 -6.97 7.89 -18.63
N THR A 50 -6.85 9.11 -19.15
CA THR A 50 -5.62 9.93 -19.05
C THR A 50 -5.41 10.63 -17.71
N GLU A 51 -6.48 10.98 -16.97
CA GLU A 51 -6.35 11.67 -15.68
C GLU A 51 -5.99 10.70 -14.54
N VAL A 52 -6.56 9.48 -14.57
CA VAL A 52 -6.40 8.48 -13.50
C VAL A 52 -4.96 7.97 -13.40
N ASP A 53 -4.23 7.90 -14.52
CA ASP A 53 -2.83 7.47 -14.52
C ASP A 53 -1.90 8.58 -13.99
N ASN A 54 -2.17 9.86 -14.29
CA ASN A 54 -1.39 11.00 -13.80
C ASN A 54 -1.39 11.08 -12.25
N ASP A 55 -2.57 10.97 -11.62
CA ASP A 55 -2.69 10.94 -10.15
C ASP A 55 -1.85 9.82 -9.55
N ARG A 56 -1.93 8.62 -10.11
CA ARG A 56 -1.18 7.44 -9.65
C ARG A 56 0.33 7.65 -9.80
N ILE A 57 0.79 8.21 -10.92
CA ILE A 57 2.21 8.47 -11.20
C ILE A 57 2.78 9.44 -10.15
N GLU A 58 2.06 10.50 -9.80
CA GLU A 58 2.53 11.48 -8.80
C GLU A 58 2.53 10.88 -7.39
N ILE A 59 1.50 10.10 -7.00
CA ILE A 59 1.50 9.36 -5.73
C ILE A 59 2.67 8.36 -5.66
N GLU A 60 2.91 7.57 -6.71
CA GLU A 60 4.03 6.62 -6.76
C GLU A 60 5.38 7.33 -6.62
N LYS A 61 5.54 8.52 -7.22
CA LYS A 61 6.72 9.37 -7.07
C LYS A 61 6.91 9.89 -5.65
N GLN A 62 5.85 10.35 -4.99
CA GLN A 62 5.90 10.83 -3.61
C GLN A 62 6.21 9.71 -2.62
N LEU A 63 5.61 8.53 -2.80
CA LEU A 63 5.91 7.34 -2.01
C LEU A 63 7.39 6.92 -2.17
N LYS A 64 7.91 6.85 -3.41
CA LYS A 64 9.34 6.55 -3.65
C LYS A 64 10.29 7.58 -3.05
N GLU A 65 9.87 8.85 -2.97
CA GLU A 65 10.64 9.92 -2.35
C GLU A 65 10.65 9.80 -0.81
N GLN A 66 9.51 9.44 -0.20
CA GLN A 66 9.42 9.19 1.24
C GLN A 66 10.23 7.96 1.63
N ALA A 67 10.07 6.85 0.92
CA ALA A 67 10.80 5.60 1.19
C ALA A 67 12.32 5.77 1.13
N ARG A 68 12.84 6.57 0.18
CA ARG A 68 14.27 6.89 0.07
C ARG A 68 14.81 7.76 1.22
N LYS A 69 13.94 8.50 1.93
CA LYS A 69 14.31 9.27 3.14
C LYS A 69 14.33 8.40 4.38
N ASP A 70 13.32 7.54 4.53
CA ASP A 70 13.13 6.72 5.73
C ASP A 70 14.07 5.50 5.77
N TRP A 71 14.38 4.92 4.60
CA TRP A 71 15.19 3.70 4.47
C TRP A 71 16.32 3.83 3.42
N PRO A 72 17.23 4.81 3.53
CA PRO A 72 18.09 5.25 2.42
C PRO A 72 18.96 4.17 1.75
N ASN A 73 19.33 3.10 2.48
CA ASN A 73 20.14 1.99 1.97
C ASN A 73 19.40 0.63 1.98
N ASP A 74 18.14 0.58 2.42
CA ASP A 74 17.34 -0.67 2.46
C ASP A 74 16.28 -0.65 1.36
N PHE A 75 16.74 -0.98 0.15
CA PHE A 75 15.92 -1.01 -1.05
C PHE A 75 14.81 -2.07 -1.00
N VAL A 76 14.96 -3.13 -0.20
CA VAL A 76 13.94 -4.16 -0.04
C VAL A 76 12.76 -3.60 0.77
N THR A 77 13.04 -2.91 1.87
CA THR A 77 11.99 -2.22 2.64
C THR A 77 11.37 -1.07 1.83
N GLN A 78 12.15 -0.33 1.03
CA GLN A 78 11.61 0.68 0.12
C GLN A 78 10.61 0.08 -0.90
N GLU A 79 11.00 -0.99 -1.61
CA GLU A 79 10.17 -1.65 -2.61
C GLU A 79 8.89 -2.21 -1.99
N TYR A 80 9.03 -2.92 -0.87
CA TYR A 80 7.90 -3.49 -0.13
C TYR A 80 6.91 -2.41 0.31
N TRP A 81 7.40 -1.35 0.96
CA TRP A 81 6.55 -0.28 1.49
C TRP A 81 5.83 0.48 0.35
N VAL A 82 6.55 0.90 -0.69
CA VAL A 82 5.93 1.59 -1.84
C VAL A 82 4.86 0.72 -2.50
N SER A 83 5.15 -0.58 -2.70
CA SER A 83 4.20 -1.52 -3.28
C SER A 83 2.94 -1.67 -2.41
N LYS A 84 3.11 -1.81 -1.09
CA LYS A 84 2.03 -1.92 -0.13
C LYS A 84 1.13 -0.67 -0.12
N GLN A 85 1.73 0.51 -0.13
CA GLN A 85 1.00 1.79 -0.18
C GLN A 85 0.23 1.96 -1.51
N LEU A 86 0.78 1.50 -2.64
CA LEU A 86 0.09 1.54 -3.94
C LEU A 86 -1.06 0.53 -4.07
N GLU A 87 -0.98 -0.62 -3.41
CA GLU A 87 -2.12 -1.55 -3.28
C GLU A 87 -3.25 -0.90 -2.48
N ASP A 88 -2.92 -0.36 -1.30
CA ASP A 88 -3.92 0.21 -0.40
C ASP A 88 -4.50 1.53 -0.95
N TYR A 89 -3.73 2.30 -1.73
CA TYR A 89 -4.25 3.42 -2.53
C TYR A 89 -5.34 2.97 -3.51
N LYS A 90 -5.15 1.85 -4.23
CA LYS A 90 -6.20 1.33 -5.14
C LYS A 90 -7.46 0.94 -4.38
N ILE A 91 -7.33 0.40 -3.17
CA ILE A 91 -8.47 0.10 -2.29
C ILE A 91 -9.16 1.40 -1.87
N MET A 92 -8.43 2.39 -1.35
CA MET A 92 -8.98 3.70 -0.97
C MET A 92 -9.71 4.38 -2.14
N ARG A 93 -9.18 4.33 -3.36
CA ARG A 93 -9.85 4.85 -4.56
C ARG A 93 -11.16 4.12 -4.90
N SER A 94 -11.29 2.84 -4.58
CA SER A 94 -12.52 2.06 -4.81
C SER A 94 -13.59 2.22 -3.73
N LEU A 95 -13.22 2.69 -2.53
CA LEU A 95 -14.15 2.92 -1.43
C LEU A 95 -15.09 4.12 -1.71
N PRO A 96 -16.36 4.08 -1.25
CA PRO A 96 -17.31 5.18 -1.42
C PRO A 96 -16.80 6.51 -0.86
N ASN A 97 -17.02 7.59 -1.60
CA ASN A 97 -16.72 8.96 -1.13
C ASN A 97 -17.73 9.37 -0.05
N ASN A 98 -17.24 9.49 1.19
CA ASN A 98 -18.01 9.94 2.35
C ASN A 98 -17.10 10.71 3.32
N ALA A 99 -17.67 11.33 4.36
CA ALA A 99 -16.93 12.15 5.30
C ALA A 99 -15.83 11.38 6.07
N ILE A 100 -16.01 10.08 6.33
CA ILE A 100 -15.00 9.23 6.99
C ILE A 100 -13.80 9.04 6.05
N LYS A 101 -14.04 8.71 4.78
CA LYS A 101 -12.95 8.60 3.79
C LYS A 101 -12.18 9.92 3.64
N ALA A 102 -12.91 11.04 3.50
CA ALA A 102 -12.28 12.36 3.36
C ALA A 102 -11.43 12.73 4.59
N GLN A 103 -11.89 12.41 5.80
CA GLN A 103 -11.11 12.65 7.02
C GLN A 103 -9.84 11.79 7.07
N ALA A 104 -9.94 10.51 6.69
CA ALA A 104 -8.77 9.63 6.60
C ALA A 104 -7.71 10.16 5.62
N GLU A 105 -8.14 10.60 4.43
CA GLU A 105 -7.28 11.20 3.40
C GLU A 105 -6.59 12.50 3.87
N ILE A 106 -7.24 13.28 4.74
CA ILE A 106 -6.68 14.49 5.36
C ILE A 106 -5.65 14.16 6.45
N ASP A 107 -5.96 13.23 7.35
CA ASP A 107 -5.13 12.92 8.51
C ASP A 107 -3.89 12.08 8.15
N PHE A 108 -3.96 11.29 7.07
CA PHE A 108 -2.95 10.31 6.69
C PHE A 108 -2.56 10.39 5.20
N PRO A 109 -2.14 11.55 4.65
CA PRO A 109 -2.18 11.84 3.20
C PRO A 109 -1.35 10.92 2.28
N LEU A 110 -0.27 10.30 2.79
CA LEU A 110 0.51 9.27 2.08
C LEU A 110 0.50 7.91 2.79
N ASP A 111 -0.23 7.79 3.91
CA ASP A 111 -0.36 6.54 4.63
C ASP A 111 -1.68 5.81 4.31
N PHE A 112 -1.79 5.31 3.08
CA PHE A 112 -2.97 4.59 2.59
C PHE A 112 -3.28 3.31 3.40
N SER A 113 -2.27 2.66 3.99
CA SER A 113 -2.47 1.54 4.92
C SER A 113 -3.27 2.00 6.14
N THR A 114 -2.86 3.09 6.78
CA THR A 114 -3.55 3.67 7.94
C THR A 114 -4.90 4.30 7.54
N GLN A 115 -5.01 4.97 6.39
CA GLN A 115 -6.29 5.46 5.87
C GLN A 115 -7.33 4.33 5.77
N LYS A 116 -6.95 3.22 5.15
CA LYS A 116 -7.81 2.06 4.94
C LYS A 116 -8.22 1.42 6.27
N TYR A 117 -7.28 1.23 7.18
CA TYR A 117 -7.56 0.72 8.52
C TYR A 117 -8.55 1.64 9.28
N TRP A 118 -8.23 2.93 9.39
CA TRP A 118 -9.04 3.90 10.11
C TRP A 118 -10.45 4.05 9.51
N TYR A 119 -10.57 4.08 8.18
CA TYR A 119 -11.85 4.08 7.49
C TYR A 119 -12.71 2.87 7.89
N HIS A 120 -12.13 1.66 7.88
CA HIS A 120 -12.86 0.45 8.25
C HIS A 120 -13.28 0.44 9.72
N GLU A 121 -12.42 0.87 10.64
CA GLU A 121 -12.76 0.95 12.07
C GLU A 121 -13.88 1.96 12.33
N GLN A 122 -13.82 3.14 11.70
CA GLN A 122 -14.84 4.18 11.84
C GLN A 122 -16.18 3.78 11.23
N MET A 123 -16.18 3.12 10.06
CA MET A 123 -17.40 2.57 9.45
C MET A 123 -18.01 1.47 10.32
N GLN A 124 -17.20 0.57 10.87
CA GLN A 124 -17.68 -0.46 11.81
C GLN A 124 -18.22 0.17 13.11
N ALA A 125 -17.55 1.19 13.65
CA ALA A 125 -18.00 1.89 14.85
C ALA A 125 -19.34 2.59 14.61
N LYS A 126 -19.49 3.29 13.48
CA LYS A 126 -20.77 3.89 13.05
C LYS A 126 -21.89 2.86 13.01
N ASN A 127 -21.67 1.72 12.34
CA ASN A 127 -22.64 0.64 12.23
C ASN A 127 -23.01 -0.04 13.57
N ARG A 128 -22.24 0.16 14.65
CA ARG A 128 -22.57 -0.33 16.00
C ARG A 128 -23.36 0.68 16.84
N MET A 129 -23.47 1.92 16.37
CA MET A 129 -24.14 3.05 17.04
C MET A 129 -25.46 3.45 16.38
N GLU A 130 -25.82 2.80 15.26
CA GLU A 130 -27.07 2.96 14.49
C GLU A 130 -27.99 1.75 14.71
#